data_AF-A0AA49GBE9-F1
#
_entry.id   AF-A0AA49GBE9-F1
#
_cell.length_a   1.000
_cell.length_b   1.000
_cell.length_c   1.000
_cell.angle_alpha   90.00
_cell.angle_beta   90.00
_cell.angle_gamma   90.00
#
_symmetry.space_group_name_H-M   'P 1'
#
loop_
_entity.id
_entity.type
_entity.pdbx_description
1 polymer ?
#
loop_
_entity_poly.entity_id
_entity_poly.type
_entity_poly.pdbx_seq_one_letter_code
_entity_poly.pdbx_strand_id
1 'polypeptide(L)'
;MRLNYLLILTSFLMFSCGQNEAQKDTQDPLWDLEQQVFEKGENIEIDEINKSLEKATTMRLSWAYSPITIAIRVAGQQMISPEVKILAKSKSGNELITHAVVMIEKRNLQDDSVKDEYYRVELKLGGSIWQVMDIKKAWSCRANRGHSEVNSELCK
;
A
#
# COMPACT_ATOMS: atom_id res chain seq x y z
N MET A 1 -39.52 18.20 72.40
CA MET A 1 -40.54 18.08 71.34
C MET A 1 -40.41 19.25 70.37
N ARG A 2 -39.46 19.13 69.44
CA ARG A 2 -39.21 19.91 68.20
C ARG A 2 -38.28 18.97 67.39
N LEU A 3 -38.39 18.78 66.09
CA LEU A 3 -38.16 19.79 65.07
C LEU A 3 -38.60 19.23 63.70
N ASN A 4 -39.28 20.06 62.91
CA ASN A 4 -39.54 19.85 61.49
C ASN A 4 -38.28 20.17 60.65
N TYR A 5 -38.16 19.47 59.53
CA TYR A 5 -38.04 19.96 58.14
C TYR A 5 -36.97 19.24 57.31
N LEU A 6 -37.50 18.71 56.21
CA LEU A 6 -36.90 18.13 55.04
C LEU A 6 -35.90 19.09 54.38
N LEU A 7 -34.71 18.61 54.03
CA LEU A 7 -33.87 19.16 52.97
C LEU A 7 -33.23 18.00 52.20
N ILE A 8 -33.75 17.77 51.01
CA ILE A 8 -33.14 16.94 49.96
C ILE A 8 -32.11 17.84 49.28
N LEU A 9 -30.87 17.38 49.07
CA LEU A 9 -30.17 17.63 47.80
C LEU A 9 -28.98 16.68 47.60
N THR A 10 -29.02 16.05 46.45
CA THR A 10 -28.11 15.10 45.82
C THR A 10 -26.75 15.70 45.47
N SER A 11 -25.65 14.98 45.73
CA SER A 11 -24.33 15.30 45.19
C SER A 11 -23.57 14.05 44.75
N PHE A 12 -23.58 13.88 43.42
CA PHE A 12 -22.47 13.51 42.54
C PHE A 12 -21.64 12.23 42.83
N LEU A 13 -21.95 11.23 42.00
CA LEU A 13 -21.05 10.20 41.49
C LEU A 13 -19.66 10.79 41.18
N MET A 14 -18.65 10.36 41.95
CA MET A 14 -17.25 10.50 41.57
C MET A 14 -17.02 9.61 40.34
N PHE A 15 -16.92 10.27 39.19
CA PHE A 15 -16.53 9.69 37.92
C PHE A 15 -15.18 8.99 38.05
N SER A 16 -15.18 7.72 37.65
CA SER A 16 -14.01 6.94 37.31
C SER A 16 -13.08 7.76 36.42
N CYS A 17 -11.86 8.04 36.89
CA CYS A 17 -10.74 8.36 36.01
C CYS A 17 -10.35 7.07 35.28
N GLY A 18 -11.17 6.66 34.32
CA GLY A 18 -10.72 5.81 33.24
C GLY A 18 -9.71 6.62 32.45
N GLN A 19 -8.44 6.28 32.60
CA GLN A 19 -7.40 6.73 31.68
C GLN A 19 -7.82 6.25 30.29
N ASN A 20 -8.35 7.17 29.49
CA ASN A 20 -8.42 7.01 28.05
C ASN A 20 -6.97 6.96 27.57
N GLU A 21 -6.39 5.75 27.59
CA GLU A 21 -5.29 5.42 26.70
C GLU A 21 -5.83 5.70 25.29
N ALA A 22 -5.40 6.82 24.73
CA ALA A 22 -5.54 7.08 23.31
C ALA A 22 -4.88 5.88 22.61
N GLN A 23 -5.73 4.96 22.16
CA GLN A 23 -5.38 3.80 21.37
C GLN A 23 -4.64 4.34 20.14
N LYS A 24 -3.31 4.32 20.22
CA LYS A 24 -2.43 4.70 19.13
C LYS A 24 -2.67 3.66 18.06
N ASP A 25 -3.44 4.05 17.05
CA ASP A 25 -3.75 3.24 15.89
C ASP A 25 -2.42 2.75 15.28
N THR A 26 -2.10 1.49 15.53
CA THR A 26 -0.93 0.80 15.00
C THR A 26 -1.24 0.36 13.58
N GLN A 27 -1.63 1.30 12.73
CA GLN A 27 -1.75 1.05 11.30
C GLN A 27 -0.33 0.99 10.73
N ASP A 28 0.02 -0.14 10.11
CA ASP A 28 1.35 -0.35 9.52
C ASP A 28 1.57 0.70 8.41
N PRO A 29 2.62 1.55 8.51
CA PRO A 29 2.90 2.62 7.55
C PRO A 29 2.96 2.16 6.09
N LEU A 30 3.21 0.87 5.85
CA LEU A 30 3.21 0.30 4.50
C LEU A 30 1.81 0.22 3.89
N TRP A 31 0.77 0.00 4.70
CA TRP A 31 -0.62 -0.04 4.22
C TRP A 31 -1.12 1.34 3.82
N ASP A 32 -0.78 2.38 4.57
CA ASP A 32 -1.15 3.75 4.23
C ASP A 32 -0.50 4.21 2.92
N LEU A 33 0.75 3.82 2.69
CA LEU A 33 1.45 4.10 1.45
C LEU A 33 0.83 3.34 0.26
N GLU A 34 0.52 2.05 0.42
CA GLU A 34 -0.17 1.26 -0.62
C GLU A 34 -1.52 1.90 -0.99
N GLN A 35 -2.31 2.29 0.01
CA GLN A 35 -3.61 2.91 -0.20
C GLN A 35 -3.48 4.26 -0.93
N GLN A 36 -2.50 5.09 -0.56
CA GLN A 36 -2.23 6.36 -1.28
C GLN A 36 -1.87 6.12 -2.75
N VAL A 37 -1.02 5.12 -3.04
CA VAL A 37 -0.67 4.79 -4.43
C VAL A 37 -1.86 4.21 -5.18
N PHE A 38 -2.73 3.44 -4.52
CA PHE A 38 -3.96 2.93 -5.11
C PHE A 38 -4.92 4.05 -5.53
N GLU A 39 -5.12 5.03 -4.65
CA GLU A 39 -6.08 6.13 -4.84
C GLU A 39 -5.56 7.24 -5.76
N LYS A 40 -4.29 7.65 -5.57
CA LYS A 40 -3.69 8.81 -6.24
C LYS A 40 -2.76 8.44 -7.39
N GLY A 41 -2.52 7.16 -7.63
CA GLY A 41 -1.68 6.68 -8.71
C GLY A 41 -2.41 6.60 -10.05
N GLU A 42 -1.65 6.82 -11.13
CA GLU A 42 -2.14 6.60 -12.49
C GLU A 42 -2.18 5.10 -12.82
N ASN A 43 -3.13 4.71 -13.66
CA ASN A 43 -3.24 3.33 -14.14
C ASN A 43 -2.22 3.08 -15.25
N ILE A 44 -1.52 1.95 -15.18
CA ILE A 44 -0.71 1.44 -16.29
C ILE A 44 -1.49 0.35 -17.02
N GLU A 45 -1.47 0.37 -18.35
CA GLU A 45 -2.10 -0.64 -19.21
C GLU A 45 -1.45 -2.02 -19.02
N ILE A 46 -2.28 -3.04 -18.78
CA ILE A 46 -1.81 -4.38 -18.36
C ILE A 46 -1.85 -5.43 -19.47
N ASP A 47 -2.49 -5.15 -20.61
CA ASP A 47 -2.75 -6.15 -21.64
C ASP A 47 -1.46 -6.70 -22.25
N GLU A 48 -0.54 -5.82 -22.63
CA GLU A 48 0.78 -6.23 -23.17
C GLU A 48 1.65 -6.91 -22.11
N ILE A 49 1.50 -6.54 -20.84
CA ILE A 49 2.23 -7.15 -19.73
C ILE A 49 1.75 -8.59 -19.52
N ASN A 50 0.43 -8.81 -19.50
CA ASN A 50 -0.14 -10.15 -19.38
C ASN A 50 0.19 -11.03 -20.59
N LYS A 51 0.15 -10.51 -21.81
CA LYS A 51 0.64 -11.25 -23.01
C LYS A 51 2.12 -11.64 -22.87
N SER A 52 2.96 -10.74 -22.38
CA SER A 52 4.38 -11.01 -22.13
C SER A 52 4.57 -12.09 -21.06
N LEU A 53 3.76 -12.06 -20.01
CA LEU A 53 3.78 -13.01 -18.91
C LEU A 53 3.37 -14.42 -19.36
N GLU A 54 2.30 -14.55 -20.15
CA GLU A 54 1.88 -15.83 -20.73
C GLU A 54 2.97 -16.46 -21.62
N LYS A 55 3.60 -15.63 -22.46
CA LYS A 55 4.73 -16.06 -23.29
C LYS A 55 5.90 -16.52 -22.43
N ALA A 56 6.23 -15.78 -21.38
CA ALA A 56 7.32 -16.10 -20.48
C ALA A 56 7.08 -17.39 -19.68
N THR A 57 5.85 -17.63 -19.23
CA THR A 57 5.45 -18.88 -18.58
C THR A 57 5.55 -20.06 -19.55
N THR A 58 5.10 -19.89 -20.81
CA THR A 58 5.25 -20.91 -21.86
C THR A 58 6.73 -21.25 -22.11
N MET A 59 7.58 -20.24 -22.12
CA MET A 59 9.03 -20.36 -22.26
C MET A 59 9.74 -20.79 -20.96
N ARG A 60 9.01 -21.01 -19.86
CA ARG A 60 9.53 -21.37 -18.53
C ARG A 60 10.59 -20.39 -18.00
N LEU A 61 10.41 -19.10 -18.27
CA LEU A 61 11.31 -18.07 -17.75
C LEU A 61 11.06 -17.88 -16.25
N SER A 62 12.11 -17.95 -15.44
CA SER A 62 12.02 -17.93 -13.98
C SER A 62 11.30 -16.71 -13.41
N TRP A 63 11.41 -15.55 -14.07
CA TRP A 63 10.79 -14.31 -13.62
C TRP A 63 9.26 -14.35 -13.64
N ALA A 64 8.63 -15.25 -14.40
CA ALA A 64 7.18 -15.32 -14.59
C ALA A 64 6.43 -16.08 -13.48
N TYR A 65 7.14 -16.65 -12.50
CA TYR A 65 6.56 -17.55 -11.51
C TYR A 65 6.44 -16.96 -10.10
N SER A 66 7.08 -15.82 -9.84
CA SER A 66 7.01 -15.13 -8.54
C SER A 66 6.36 -13.75 -8.70
N PRO A 67 5.35 -13.40 -7.87
CA PRO A 67 4.77 -12.06 -7.85
C PRO A 67 5.83 -10.95 -7.76
N ILE A 68 6.89 -11.19 -7.00
CA ILE A 68 7.98 -10.23 -6.76
C ILE A 68 8.75 -9.99 -8.06
N THR A 69 9.16 -11.05 -8.74
CA THR A 69 9.96 -10.93 -9.97
C THR A 69 9.14 -10.37 -11.12
N ILE A 70 7.84 -10.66 -11.17
CA ILE A 70 6.91 -10.04 -12.12
C ILE A 70 6.83 -8.53 -11.84
N ALA A 71 6.57 -8.12 -10.60
CA ALA A 71 6.48 -6.72 -10.23
C ALA A 71 7.78 -5.94 -10.51
N ILE A 72 8.95 -6.53 -10.20
CA ILE A 72 10.25 -5.93 -10.52
C ILE A 72 10.41 -5.71 -12.03
N ARG A 73 9.95 -6.67 -12.84
CA ARG A 73 10.00 -6.52 -14.30
C ARG A 73 9.06 -5.42 -14.80
N VAL A 74 7.86 -5.32 -14.23
CA VAL A 74 6.88 -4.27 -14.52
C VAL A 74 7.45 -2.88 -14.19
N ALA A 75 8.08 -2.71 -13.03
CA ALA A 75 8.67 -1.44 -12.62
C ALA A 75 9.97 -1.05 -13.37
N GLY A 76 10.45 -1.90 -14.29
CA GLY A 76 11.62 -1.67 -15.15
C GLY A 76 12.96 -2.04 -14.50
N GLN A 77 13.86 -2.67 -15.27
CA GLN A 77 15.11 -3.28 -14.76
C GLN A 77 16.22 -2.29 -14.35
N GLN A 78 16.04 -0.98 -14.58
CA GLN A 78 17.00 0.03 -14.13
C GLN A 78 16.78 0.32 -12.64
N MET A 79 17.15 -0.63 -11.78
CA MET A 79 17.05 -0.44 -10.34
C MET A 79 18.41 -0.70 -9.69
N ILE A 80 19.14 0.38 -9.41
CA ILE A 80 20.27 0.34 -8.50
C ILE A 80 19.66 0.30 -7.09
N SER A 81 19.36 -0.92 -6.60
CA SER A 81 18.84 -1.22 -5.26
C SER A 81 17.46 -0.64 -4.90
N PRO A 82 16.36 -1.16 -5.48
CA PRO A 82 15.00 -0.77 -5.08
C PRO A 82 14.67 -1.33 -3.69
N GLU A 83 13.92 -0.58 -2.89
CA GLU A 83 13.33 -1.11 -1.66
C GLU A 83 12.01 -1.80 -2.07
N VAL A 84 12.01 -3.14 -2.05
CA VAL A 84 10.83 -3.93 -2.41
C VAL A 84 10.09 -4.33 -1.15
N LYS A 85 8.80 -3.97 -1.08
CA LYS A 85 7.92 -4.30 0.05
C LYS A 85 6.76 -5.14 -0.45
N ILE A 86 6.56 -6.29 0.15
CA ILE A 86 5.59 -7.28 -0.33
C ILE A 86 4.41 -7.30 0.63
N LEU A 87 3.22 -7.01 0.11
CA LEU A 87 1.95 -7.12 0.83
C LEU A 87 1.17 -8.31 0.27
N ALA A 88 1.45 -9.50 0.79
CA ALA A 88 0.70 -10.69 0.40
C ALA A 88 -0.65 -10.73 1.16
N LYS A 89 -1.76 -10.55 0.44
CA LYS A 89 -3.11 -10.71 0.99
C LYS A 89 -3.69 -12.03 0.51
N SER A 90 -3.55 -13.11 1.29
CA SER A 90 -4.26 -14.35 0.96
C SER A 90 -5.76 -14.18 1.25
N LYS A 91 -6.57 -14.20 0.19
CA LYS A 91 -8.04 -14.06 0.30
C LYS A 91 -8.75 -15.38 0.67
N SER A 92 -8.04 -16.49 0.57
CA SER A 92 -8.52 -17.82 0.92
C SER A 92 -7.67 -18.29 2.10
N GLY A 93 -8.25 -18.78 3.19
CA GLY A 93 -7.53 -19.25 4.39
C GLY A 93 -6.59 -20.45 4.18
N ASN A 94 -6.22 -20.74 2.93
CA ASN A 94 -5.24 -21.74 2.54
C ASN A 94 -3.83 -21.13 2.54
N GLU A 95 -2.81 -21.96 2.79
CA GLU A 95 -1.39 -21.57 2.83
C GLU A 95 -0.85 -21.02 1.50
N LEU A 96 -1.54 -21.27 0.38
CA LEU A 96 -1.13 -20.81 -0.94
C LEU A 96 -1.59 -19.37 -1.20
N ILE A 97 -0.61 -18.48 -1.37
CA ILE A 97 -0.83 -17.11 -1.83
C ILE A 97 -1.36 -17.17 -3.27
N THR A 98 -2.67 -16.98 -3.42
CA THR A 98 -3.37 -16.91 -4.72
C THR A 98 -3.64 -15.48 -5.15
N HIS A 99 -3.36 -14.52 -4.27
CA HIS A 99 -3.51 -13.08 -4.50
C HIS A 99 -2.37 -12.37 -3.77
N ALA A 100 -1.64 -11.51 -4.48
CA ALA A 100 -0.55 -10.72 -3.93
C ALA A 100 -0.67 -9.26 -4.39
N VAL A 101 -0.36 -8.33 -3.49
CA VAL A 101 -0.10 -6.93 -3.83
C VAL A 101 1.38 -6.67 -3.57
N VAL A 102 2.11 -6.26 -4.61
CA VAL A 102 3.54 -5.98 -4.48
C VAL A 102 3.73 -4.48 -4.60
N MET A 103 4.36 -3.89 -3.58
CA MET A 103 4.76 -2.48 -3.57
C MET A 103 6.26 -2.38 -3.89
N ILE A 104 6.60 -1.58 -4.88
CA ILE A 104 7.99 -1.27 -5.21
C ILE A 104 8.20 0.21 -4.95
N GLU A 105 9.24 0.50 -4.17
CA GLU A 105 9.62 1.86 -3.81
C GLU A 105 11.04 2.14 -4.33
N LYS A 106 11.15 3.13 -5.20
CA LYS A 106 12.43 3.66 -5.68
C LYS A 106 12.66 5.00 -5.01
N ARG A 107 13.58 5.04 -4.05
CA ARG A 107 13.84 6.25 -3.26
C ARG A 107 15.01 7.05 -3.79
N ASN A 108 14.99 8.35 -3.50
CA ASN A 108 16.11 9.27 -3.73
C ASN A 108 16.65 9.19 -5.17
N LEU A 109 15.74 9.18 -6.15
CA LEU A 109 16.08 9.17 -7.56
C LEU A 109 17.01 10.35 -7.90
N GLN A 110 17.95 10.15 -8.82
CA GLN A 110 18.87 11.20 -9.28
C GLN A 110 18.19 12.21 -10.23
N ASP A 111 16.87 12.18 -10.32
CA ASP A 111 16.08 13.13 -11.07
C ASP A 111 15.98 14.47 -10.33
N ASP A 112 15.98 15.58 -11.07
CA ASP A 112 15.95 16.95 -10.52
C ASP A 112 14.58 17.36 -9.96
N SER A 113 13.52 16.64 -10.36
CA SER A 113 12.14 16.96 -10.04
C SER A 113 11.47 15.86 -9.21
N VAL A 114 11.69 14.60 -9.56
CA VAL A 114 11.15 13.43 -8.86
C VAL A 114 12.08 12.99 -7.73
N LYS A 115 11.53 12.81 -6.54
CA LYS A 115 12.27 12.32 -5.38
C LYS A 115 12.15 10.81 -5.26
N ASP A 116 10.93 10.31 -5.17
CA ASP A 116 10.62 8.90 -4.96
C ASP A 116 9.57 8.44 -6.00
N GLU A 117 9.69 7.21 -6.50
CA GLU A 117 8.75 6.59 -7.45
C GLU A 117 8.19 5.30 -6.84
N TYR A 118 6.89 5.08 -7.00
CA TYR A 118 6.16 3.98 -6.39
C TYR A 118 5.39 3.19 -7.45
N TYR A 119 5.39 1.86 -7.31
CA TYR A 119 4.51 0.98 -8.06
C TYR A 119 3.72 0.10 -7.11
N ARG A 120 2.44 -0.04 -7.40
CA ARG A 120 1.57 -1.07 -6.82
C ARG A 120 1.20 -2.04 -7.94
N VAL A 121 1.53 -3.31 -7.76
CA VAL A 121 1.18 -4.37 -8.72
C VAL A 121 0.29 -5.37 -8.02
N GLU A 122 -0.95 -5.49 -8.47
CA GLU A 122 -1.89 -6.50 -7.98
C GLU A 122 -1.84 -7.72 -8.90
N LEU A 123 -1.62 -8.89 -8.32
CA LEU A 123 -1.52 -10.15 -9.05
C LEU A 123 -2.46 -11.20 -8.48
N LYS A 124 -3.08 -11.96 -9.37
CA LYS A 124 -3.91 -13.11 -9.02
C LYS A 124 -3.42 -14.35 -9.73
N LEU A 125 -3.37 -15.46 -9.01
CA LEU A 125 -3.02 -16.75 -9.59
C LEU A 125 -4.27 -17.35 -10.26
N GLY A 126 -4.24 -17.46 -11.59
CA GLY A 126 -5.24 -18.12 -12.42
C GLY A 126 -4.74 -19.48 -12.88
N GLY A 127 -5.20 -20.56 -12.25
CA GLY A 127 -4.65 -21.90 -12.51
C GLY A 127 -3.18 -21.98 -12.07
N SER A 128 -2.26 -22.05 -13.04
CA SER A 128 -0.81 -22.11 -12.80
C SER A 128 -0.05 -20.85 -13.24
N ILE A 129 -0.77 -19.80 -13.64
CA ILE A 129 -0.18 -18.59 -14.23
C ILE A 129 -0.63 -17.39 -13.40
N TRP A 130 0.33 -16.55 -13.00
CA TRP A 130 0.02 -15.25 -12.41
C TRP A 130 -0.55 -14.34 -13.49
N GLN A 131 -1.57 -13.58 -13.14
CA GLN A 131 -2.14 -12.53 -13.98
C GLN A 131 -2.01 -11.22 -13.23
N VAL A 132 -1.55 -10.19 -13.92
CA VAL A 132 -1.58 -8.83 -13.43
C VAL A 132 -3.03 -8.34 -13.54
N MET A 133 -3.59 -7.89 -12.42
CA MET A 133 -4.96 -7.40 -12.32
C MET A 133 -5.03 -5.88 -12.37
N ASP A 134 -4.04 -5.21 -11.78
CA ASP A 134 -3.96 -3.76 -11.70
C ASP A 134 -2.49 -3.34 -11.53
N ILE A 135 -2.14 -2.20 -12.11
CA ILE A 135 -0.87 -1.54 -11.87
C ILE A 135 -1.14 -0.06 -11.65
N LYS A 136 -0.68 0.45 -10.51
CA LYS A 136 -0.64 1.87 -10.21
C LYS A 136 0.79 2.37 -10.17
N LYS A 137 1.00 3.55 -10.71
CA LYS A 137 2.25 4.29 -10.61
C LYS A 137 2.00 5.65 -9.96
N ALA A 138 2.87 6.03 -9.04
CA ALA A 138 2.86 7.35 -8.43
C ALA A 138 4.28 7.79 -8.11
N TRP A 139 4.45 9.05 -7.75
CA TRP A 139 5.73 9.58 -7.31
C TRP A 139 5.53 10.68 -6.27
N SER A 140 6.62 11.15 -5.70
CA SER A 140 6.69 12.36 -4.88
C SER A 140 7.71 13.32 -5.50
N CYS A 141 7.43 14.62 -5.47
CA CYS A 141 8.35 15.60 -6.01
C CYS A 141 9.34 16.07 -4.96
N ARG A 142 10.50 16.55 -5.43
CA ARG A 142 11.45 17.29 -4.60
C ARG A 142 10.83 18.62 -4.13
N ALA A 143 11.45 19.21 -3.11
CA ALA A 143 10.98 20.49 -2.57
C ALA A 143 10.89 21.56 -3.67
N ASN A 144 9.77 22.30 -3.70
CA ASN A 144 9.46 23.34 -4.69
C ASN A 144 9.30 22.83 -6.14
N ARG A 145 9.16 21.51 -6.35
CA ARG A 145 9.01 20.87 -7.67
C ARG A 145 7.62 20.29 -7.90
N GLY A 146 6.61 20.71 -7.13
CA GLY A 146 5.25 20.17 -7.22
C GLY A 146 4.73 19.71 -5.87
N HIS A 147 4.17 18.51 -5.83
CA HIS A 147 3.58 17.92 -4.63
C HIS A 147 4.64 17.17 -3.79
N SER A 148 4.55 17.29 -2.47
CA SER A 148 5.42 16.53 -1.55
C SER A 148 4.85 15.14 -1.21
N GLU A 149 3.53 14.97 -1.35
CA GLU A 149 2.83 13.71 -1.11
C GLU A 149 2.89 12.79 -2.34
N VAL A 150 2.46 11.54 -2.18
CA VAL A 150 2.29 10.59 -3.29
C VAL A 150 1.18 11.07 -4.22
N ASN A 151 1.47 11.23 -5.51
CA ASN A 151 0.50 11.59 -6.55
C ASN A 151 1.04 11.16 -7.93
N SER A 152 0.17 11.11 -8.94
CA SER A 152 0.50 10.92 -10.36
C SER A 152 0.55 12.23 -11.16
N GLU A 153 0.41 13.39 -10.52
CA GLU A 153 0.58 14.69 -11.17
C GLU A 153 2.05 14.96 -11.49
N LEU A 154 2.36 15.59 -12.63
CA LEU A 154 3.75 15.83 -13.02
C LEU A 154 4.48 16.77 -12.05
N CYS A 155 5.72 16.42 -11.70
CA CYS A 155 6.64 17.34 -11.06
C CYS A 155 7.08 18.45 -12.05
N LYS A 156 7.42 19.62 -11.53
CA LYS A 156 7.76 20.85 -12.27
C LYS A 156 9.25 21.08 -12.40
#